data_AF-A0A973BPX0-F1
#
_entry.id   AF-A0A973BPX0-F1
#
_cell.length_a   1.000
_cell.length_b   1.000
_cell.length_c   1.000
_cell.angle_alpha   90.00
_cell.angle_beta   90.00
_cell.angle_gamma   90.00
#
_symmetry.space_group_name_H-M   'P 1'
#
loop_
_entity.id
_entity.type
_entity.pdbx_description
1 polymer ?
#
loop_
_entity_poly.entity_id
_entity_poly.type
_entity_poly.pdbx_seq_one_letter_code
_entity_poly.pdbx_strand_id
1 'polypeptide(L)'
;MSLTDLKKSKDGKAKKKNFTIDEFISDAEDYAKGAPKIVSELTNEGTAHKLNLKQAFSEAKRYVEMTEMEHRQAQEVKAGVRNKAEKPFRRATFTLSEEAIEQLHDLSAGSDLAKSHILRILIDELCNKEQNEQLKKLLQSRIG
;
A
#
# COMPACT_ATOMS: atom_id res chain seq x y z
N MET A 1 -1.42 16.22 19.55
CA MET A 1 -0.72 14.99 19.14
C MET A 1 -1.18 13.88 20.08
N SER A 2 -1.87 12.85 19.56
CA SER A 2 -2.50 11.79 20.37
C SER A 2 -1.47 10.76 20.84
N LEU A 3 -1.55 10.32 22.10
CA LEU A 3 -0.64 9.33 22.70
C LEU A 3 -0.79 7.91 22.11
N THR A 4 -1.71 7.70 21.17
CA THR A 4 -1.98 6.42 20.50
C THR A 4 -0.92 6.03 19.47
N ASP A 5 -0.10 6.97 18.99
CA ASP A 5 0.88 6.70 17.92
C ASP A 5 2.24 6.18 18.46
N LEU A 6 2.41 6.11 19.78
CA LEU A 6 3.62 5.56 20.41
C LEU A 6 3.65 4.03 20.47
N LYS A 7 2.77 3.34 19.74
CA LYS A 7 2.86 1.88 19.60
C LYS A 7 3.96 1.53 18.61
N LYS A 8 5.20 1.51 19.10
CA LYS A 8 6.39 1.01 18.40
C LYS A 8 6.08 -0.41 17.91
N SER A 9 5.77 -0.53 16.61
CA SER A 9 5.71 -1.82 15.93
C SER A 9 7.06 -2.50 16.13
N LYS A 10 6.99 -3.81 16.37
CA LYS A 10 8.13 -4.69 16.58
C LYS A 10 8.80 -4.95 15.24
N ASP A 11 9.17 -3.90 14.52
CA ASP A 11 9.98 -4.00 13.32
C ASP A 11 11.33 -4.57 13.77
N GLY A 12 11.73 -5.64 13.07
CA GLY A 12 12.69 -6.64 13.55
C GLY A 12 13.88 -6.05 14.28
N LYS A 13 14.27 -6.67 15.40
CA LYS A 13 15.47 -6.31 16.15
C LYS A 13 16.64 -6.22 15.15
N ALA A 14 17.02 -5.00 14.77
CA ALA A 14 18.22 -4.80 13.96
C ALA A 14 19.36 -5.50 14.69
N LYS A 15 20.06 -6.40 14.00
CA LYS A 15 21.22 -7.09 14.58
C LYS A 15 22.20 -6.00 15.01
N LYS A 16 22.35 -5.79 16.32
CA LYS A 16 23.36 -4.89 16.85
C LYS A 16 24.70 -5.47 16.38
N LYS A 17 25.46 -4.69 15.62
CA LYS A 17 26.82 -5.08 15.23
C LYS A 17 27.65 -5.18 16.52
N ASN A 18 28.44 -6.24 16.64
CA ASN A 18 29.34 -6.39 17.78
C ASN A 18 30.47 -5.38 17.59
N PHE A 19 30.44 -4.32 18.38
CA PHE A 19 31.42 -3.25 18.36
C PHE A 19 32.62 -3.64 19.24
N THR A 20 33.83 -3.61 18.67
CA THR A 20 35.05 -3.97 19.41
C THR A 20 35.63 -2.77 20.14
N ILE A 21 36.49 -3.03 21.15
CA ILE A 21 37.16 -1.97 21.91
C ILE A 21 38.06 -1.14 21.01
N ASP A 22 38.76 -1.77 20.06
CA ASP A 22 39.64 -1.08 19.13
C ASP A 22 38.88 -0.15 18.17
N GLU A 23 37.65 -0.52 17.79
CA GLU A 23 36.76 0.33 16.98
C GLU A 23 36.33 1.58 17.76
N PHE A 24 36.05 1.44 19.05
CA PHE A 24 35.72 2.56 19.94
C PHE A 24 36.88 3.54 20.11
N ILE A 25 38.09 3.02 20.33
CA ILE A 25 39.27 3.83 20.56
C ILE A 25 39.60 4.64 19.29
N SER A 26 39.55 3.98 18.13
CA SER A 26 39.80 4.63 16.85
C SER A 26 38.79 5.75 16.55
N ASP A 27 37.50 5.49 16.80
CA ASP A 27 36.44 6.49 16.59
C ASP A 27 36.57 7.68 17.55
N ALA A 28 36.94 7.42 18.82
CA ALA A 28 37.20 8.47 19.79
C ALA A 28 38.39 9.36 19.39
N GLU A 29 39.44 8.79 18.81
CA GLU A 29 40.56 9.55 18.28
C GLU A 29 40.17 10.40 17.06
N ASP A 30 39.43 9.85 16.12
CA ASP A 30 38.97 10.56 14.93
C ASP A 30 38.02 11.71 15.29
N TYR A 31 37.17 11.50 16.29
CA TYR A 31 36.32 12.54 16.88
C TYR A 31 37.15 13.65 17.54
N ALA A 32 38.18 13.30 18.33
CA ALA A 32 39.08 14.26 18.95
C ALA A 32 39.87 15.08 17.93
N LYS A 33 40.20 14.48 16.78
CA LYS A 33 40.85 15.14 15.64
C LYS A 33 39.88 15.97 14.78
N GLY A 34 38.58 15.91 15.05
CA GLY A 34 37.53 16.63 14.30
C GLY A 34 37.20 16.03 12.95
N ALA A 35 37.55 14.76 12.71
CA ALA A 35 37.33 14.04 11.46
C ALA A 35 36.43 12.80 11.66
N PRO A 36 35.18 12.96 12.12
CA PRO A 36 34.31 11.82 12.40
C PRO A 36 34.02 11.02 11.12
N LYS A 37 34.22 9.71 11.18
CA LYS A 37 34.04 8.79 10.04
C LYS A 37 32.93 7.79 10.35
N ILE A 38 32.04 7.52 9.39
CA ILE A 38 30.96 6.55 9.56
C ILE A 38 31.55 5.13 9.49
N VAL A 39 31.92 4.56 10.63
CA VAL A 39 32.30 3.16 10.77
C VAL A 39 31.05 2.29 10.76
N SER A 40 30.55 1.96 9.57
CA SER A 40 29.56 0.88 9.44
C SER A 40 29.59 0.11 8.12
N GLU A 41 30.40 0.53 7.14
CA GLU A 41 30.43 -0.06 5.78
C GLU A 41 31.75 -0.78 5.44
N LEU A 42 32.75 -0.77 6.33
CA LEU A 42 34.13 -1.19 6.01
C LEU A 42 34.49 -2.64 6.35
N THR A 43 33.55 -3.47 6.82
CA THR A 43 33.83 -4.87 7.19
C THR A 43 33.44 -5.91 6.12
N ASN A 44 33.36 -5.52 4.85
CA ASN A 44 33.38 -6.46 3.73
C ASN A 44 34.54 -6.09 2.80
N GLU A 45 35.48 -7.02 2.67
CA GLU A 45 36.71 -6.87 1.92
C GLU A 45 36.47 -6.52 0.44
N GLY A 46 37.29 -5.61 -0.10
CA GLY A 46 37.83 -5.81 -1.45
C GLY A 46 37.30 -4.99 -2.63
N THR A 47 36.32 -4.09 -2.49
CA THR A 47 35.96 -3.20 -3.63
C THR A 47 35.79 -1.75 -3.17
N ALA A 48 36.90 -1.02 -3.12
CA ALA A 48 36.89 0.43 -3.09
C ALA A 48 36.38 0.98 -4.42
N HIS A 49 35.06 0.90 -4.65
CA HIS A 49 34.42 1.79 -5.60
C HIS A 49 34.57 3.21 -5.04
N LYS A 50 35.62 3.93 -5.50
CA LYS A 50 35.70 5.39 -5.39
C LYS A 50 34.58 6.00 -6.24
N LEU A 51 33.34 5.87 -5.78
CA LEU A 51 32.25 6.70 -6.26
C LEU A 51 32.64 8.13 -5.86
N ASN A 52 32.87 8.96 -6.87
CA ASN A 52 33.24 10.35 -6.65
C ASN A 52 32.12 11.02 -5.85
N LEU A 53 32.43 11.85 -4.84
CA LEU A 53 31.42 12.45 -3.94
C LEU A 53 30.24 13.06 -4.72
N LYS A 54 30.52 13.70 -5.86
CA LYS A 54 29.51 14.27 -6.76
C LYS A 54 28.52 13.23 -7.31
N GLN A 55 28.99 12.03 -7.62
CA GLN A 55 28.16 10.92 -8.10
C GLN A 55 27.25 10.41 -6.99
N ALA A 56 27.79 10.23 -5.78
CA ALA A 56 27.00 9.82 -4.61
C ALA A 56 25.86 10.82 -4.31
N PHE A 57 26.13 12.14 -4.37
CA PHE A 57 25.09 13.15 -4.18
C PHE A 57 24.01 13.11 -5.28
N SER A 58 24.38 12.86 -6.53
CA SER A 58 23.41 12.77 -7.63
C SER A 58 22.52 11.54 -7.52
N GLU A 59 23.08 10.41 -7.07
CA GLU A 59 22.37 9.16 -6.89
C GLU A 59 21.41 9.25 -5.69
N ALA A 60 21.87 9.85 -4.57
CA ALA A 60 21.02 10.12 -3.42
C ALA A 60 19.81 11.00 -3.77
N LYS A 61 20.00 12.05 -4.59
CA LYS A 61 18.89 12.90 -5.06
C LYS A 61 17.87 12.12 -5.90
N ARG A 62 18.34 11.31 -6.85
CA ARG A 62 17.46 10.45 -7.66
C ARG A 62 16.69 9.45 -6.80
N TYR A 63 17.34 8.85 -5.79
CA TYR A 63 16.68 7.91 -4.90
C TYR A 63 15.56 8.59 -4.09
N VAL A 64 15.81 9.79 -3.57
CA VAL A 64 14.78 10.59 -2.89
C VAL A 64 13.62 10.91 -3.83
N GLU A 65 13.90 11.43 -5.04
CA GLU A 65 12.86 11.72 -6.04
C GLU A 65 12.02 10.48 -6.40
N MET A 66 12.66 9.32 -6.60
CA MET A 66 11.96 8.07 -6.90
C MET A 66 11.08 7.63 -5.74
N THR A 67 11.60 7.67 -4.50
CA THR A 67 10.82 7.31 -3.30
C THR A 67 9.65 8.27 -3.05
N GLU A 68 9.84 9.57 -3.29
CA GLU A 68 8.77 10.58 -3.19
C GLU A 68 7.68 10.34 -4.23
N MET A 69 8.05 10.00 -5.47
CA MET A 69 7.10 9.67 -6.54
C MET A 69 6.35 8.36 -6.26
N GLU A 70 7.03 7.32 -5.77
CA GLU A 70 6.40 6.06 -5.35
C GLU A 70 5.45 6.26 -4.17
N HIS A 71 5.84 7.07 -3.17
CA HIS A 71 4.97 7.42 -2.04
C HIS A 71 3.77 8.26 -2.47
N ARG A 72 3.93 9.18 -3.43
CA ARG A 72 2.84 9.99 -3.97
C ARG A 72 1.85 9.14 -4.76
N GLN A 73 2.31 8.23 -5.61
CA GLN A 73 1.43 7.28 -6.30
C GLN A 73 0.72 6.35 -5.31
N ALA A 74 1.42 5.84 -4.30
CA ALA A 74 0.81 5.02 -3.26
C ALA A 74 -0.19 5.79 -2.38
N GLN A 75 0.02 7.08 -2.14
CA GLN A 75 -0.91 7.96 -1.43
C GLN A 75 -2.14 8.31 -2.28
N GLU A 76 -1.99 8.56 -3.58
CA GLU A 76 -3.12 8.86 -4.48
C GLU A 76 -4.05 7.63 -4.64
N VAL A 77 -3.48 6.42 -4.77
CA VAL A 77 -4.26 5.16 -4.78
C VAL A 77 -4.93 4.91 -3.41
N LYS A 78 -4.23 5.19 -2.29
CA LYS A 78 -4.81 5.03 -0.94
C LYS A 78 -5.85 6.10 -0.58
N ALA A 79 -5.74 7.33 -1.07
CA ALA A 79 -6.70 8.40 -0.79
C ALA A 79 -8.03 8.19 -1.53
N GLY A 80 -8.00 7.71 -2.78
CA GLY A 80 -9.20 7.32 -3.52
C GLY A 80 -9.93 6.11 -2.90
N VAL A 81 -9.19 5.18 -2.30
CA VAL A 81 -9.74 3.96 -1.67
C VAL A 81 -10.19 4.20 -0.22
N ARG A 82 -9.44 4.96 0.58
CA ARG A 82 -9.76 5.23 2.00
C ARG A 82 -11.03 6.06 2.18
N ASN A 83 -11.31 7.00 1.27
CA ASN A 83 -12.55 7.79 1.33
C ASN A 83 -13.84 6.97 1.04
N LYS A 84 -13.70 5.79 0.41
CA LYS A 84 -14.81 4.83 0.21
C LYS A 84 -14.88 3.76 1.32
N ALA A 85 -13.83 3.55 2.10
CA ALA A 85 -13.71 2.39 2.98
C ALA A 85 -14.39 2.52 4.36
N GLU A 86 -14.82 3.71 4.79
CA GLU A 86 -15.27 3.91 6.18
C GLU A 86 -16.75 4.31 6.35
N LYS A 87 -17.51 4.40 5.26
CA LYS A 87 -18.96 4.63 5.39
C LYS A 87 -19.66 3.28 5.48
N PRO A 88 -20.47 3.03 6.52
CA PRO A 88 -21.26 1.81 6.60
C PRO A 88 -22.19 1.74 5.39
N PHE A 89 -22.34 0.55 4.79
CA PHE A 89 -23.27 0.35 3.69
C PHE A 89 -24.69 0.71 4.12
N ARG A 90 -25.39 1.51 3.30
CA ARG A 90 -26.80 1.80 3.52
C ARG A 90 -27.62 0.53 3.32
N ARG A 91 -28.54 0.24 4.25
CA ARG A 91 -29.48 -0.88 4.13
C ARG A 91 -30.56 -0.51 3.11
N ALA A 92 -30.94 -1.45 2.26
CA ALA A 92 -32.01 -1.30 1.28
C ALA A 92 -32.88 -2.57 1.28
N THR A 93 -34.18 -2.40 1.04
CA THR A 93 -35.15 -3.49 0.87
C THR A 93 -35.56 -3.53 -0.59
N PHE A 94 -35.43 -4.68 -1.23
CA PHE A 94 -35.79 -4.90 -2.63
C PHE A 94 -36.91 -5.92 -2.71
N THR A 95 -37.87 -5.66 -3.59
CA THR A 95 -38.86 -6.64 -4.05
C THR A 95 -38.35 -7.26 -5.35
N LEU A 96 -38.18 -8.57 -5.36
CA LEU A 96 -37.70 -9.37 -6.49
C LEU A 96 -38.73 -10.47 -6.80
N SER A 97 -38.72 -10.98 -8.03
CA SER A 97 -39.51 -12.18 -8.38
C SER A 97 -38.97 -13.42 -7.66
N GLU A 98 -39.82 -14.44 -7.52
CA GLU A 98 -39.44 -15.72 -6.90
C GLU A 98 -38.26 -16.38 -7.67
N GLU A 99 -38.34 -16.39 -9.00
CA GLU A 99 -37.26 -16.88 -9.87
C GLU A 99 -35.93 -16.15 -9.63
N ALA A 100 -35.95 -14.82 -9.45
CA ALA A 100 -34.74 -14.05 -9.21
C ALA A 100 -34.14 -14.33 -7.81
N ILE A 101 -34.98 -14.64 -6.82
CA ILE A 101 -34.54 -15.02 -5.47
C ILE A 101 -33.86 -16.39 -5.51
N GLU A 102 -34.40 -17.34 -6.27
CA GLU A 102 -33.82 -18.67 -6.49
C GLU A 102 -32.46 -18.58 -7.19
N GLN A 103 -32.39 -17.88 -8.33
CA GLN A 103 -31.13 -17.66 -9.05
C GLN A 103 -30.05 -17.02 -8.16
N LEU A 104 -30.42 -16.04 -7.34
CA LEU A 104 -29.49 -15.40 -6.41
C LEU A 104 -29.06 -16.35 -5.28
N HIS A 105 -29.92 -17.29 -4.89
CA HIS A 105 -29.58 -18.31 -3.90
C HIS A 105 -28.59 -19.32 -4.46
N ASP A 106 -28.83 -19.83 -5.66
CA ASP A 106 -27.95 -20.80 -6.33
C ASP A 106 -26.56 -20.23 -6.59
N LEU A 107 -26.50 -18.97 -7.05
CA LEU A 107 -25.23 -18.25 -7.23
C LEU A 107 -24.48 -18.08 -5.90
N SER A 108 -25.19 -17.79 -4.82
CA SER A 108 -24.60 -17.65 -3.49
C SER A 108 -24.06 -18.98 -2.97
N ALA A 109 -24.80 -20.08 -3.17
CA ALA A 109 -24.38 -21.42 -2.78
C ALA A 109 -23.17 -21.91 -3.58
N GLY A 110 -23.09 -21.60 -4.88
CA GLY A 110 -21.98 -22.02 -5.74
C GLY A 110 -20.70 -21.18 -5.61
N SER A 111 -20.81 -19.91 -5.21
CA SER A 111 -19.66 -18.98 -5.16
C SER A 111 -19.14 -18.67 -3.75
N ASP A 112 -19.85 -19.12 -2.69
CA ASP A 112 -19.60 -18.74 -1.29
C ASP A 112 -19.60 -17.21 -1.06
N LEU A 113 -20.26 -16.47 -1.95
CA LEU A 113 -20.46 -15.02 -1.81
C LEU A 113 -21.83 -14.74 -1.21
N ALA A 114 -21.89 -13.75 -0.32
CA ALA A 114 -23.16 -13.29 0.22
C ALA A 114 -24.04 -12.67 -0.89
N LYS A 115 -25.36 -12.91 -0.85
CA LYS A 115 -26.35 -12.33 -1.79
C LYS A 115 -26.17 -10.81 -2.01
N SER A 116 -25.93 -10.06 -0.93
CA SER A 116 -25.70 -8.61 -1.02
C SER A 116 -24.40 -8.24 -1.71
N HIS A 117 -23.37 -9.10 -1.65
CA HIS A 117 -22.11 -8.89 -2.34
C HIS A 117 -22.23 -9.18 -3.83
N ILE A 118 -22.94 -10.26 -4.20
CA ILE A 118 -23.26 -10.57 -5.59
C ILE A 118 -24.00 -9.41 -6.26
N LEU A 119 -25.00 -8.83 -5.59
CA LEU A 119 -25.71 -7.65 -6.11
C LEU A 119 -24.78 -6.46 -6.34
N ARG A 120 -23.80 -6.21 -5.46
CA ARG A 120 -22.83 -5.12 -5.66
C ARG A 120 -21.98 -5.35 -6.91
N ILE A 121 -21.47 -6.57 -7.10
CA ILE A 121 -20.68 -6.93 -8.27
C ILE A 121 -21.51 -6.74 -9.54
N LEU A 122 -22.73 -7.28 -9.58
CA LEU A 122 -23.61 -7.15 -10.73
C LEU A 122 -23.94 -5.69 -11.05
N ILE A 123 -24.21 -4.88 -10.03
CA ILE A 123 -24.46 -3.44 -10.19
C ILE A 123 -23.20 -2.74 -10.72
N ASP A 124 -22.02 -3.03 -10.18
CA ASP A 124 -20.76 -2.43 -10.62
C ASP A 124 -20.45 -2.82 -12.08
N GLU A 125 -20.62 -4.10 -12.45
CA GLU A 125 -20.44 -4.59 -13.81
C GLU A 125 -21.41 -3.96 -14.82
N LEU A 126 -22.66 -3.74 -14.41
CA LEU A 126 -23.63 -3.01 -15.21
C LEU A 126 -23.26 -1.53 -15.32
N CYS A 127 -22.85 -0.90 -14.22
CA CYS A 127 -22.49 0.52 -14.14
C CYS A 127 -21.21 0.89 -14.90
N ASN A 128 -20.28 -0.05 -15.09
CA ASN A 128 -19.03 0.20 -15.80
C ASN A 128 -19.16 0.22 -17.34
N LYS A 129 -20.27 -0.32 -17.90
CA LYS A 129 -20.57 -0.27 -19.34
C LYS A 129 -21.17 1.10 -19.68
N GLU A 130 -20.94 1.68 -20.85
CA GLU A 130 -21.37 3.06 -21.17
C GLU A 130 -22.86 3.33 -20.83
N GLN A 131 -23.18 4.50 -20.27
CA GLN A 131 -24.53 4.88 -19.80
C GLN A 131 -25.62 4.66 -20.87
N ASN A 132 -25.30 4.90 -22.15
CA ASN A 132 -26.23 4.70 -23.26
C ASN A 132 -26.55 3.22 -23.51
N GLU A 133 -25.59 2.32 -23.32
CA GLU A 133 -25.83 0.87 -23.43
C GLU A 133 -26.64 0.35 -22.25
N GLN A 134 -26.39 0.87 -21.05
CA GLN A 134 -27.16 0.53 -19.85
C GLN A 134 -28.64 0.87 -20.04
N LEU A 135 -28.94 2.11 -20.46
CA LEU A 135 -30.31 2.55 -20.69
C LEU A 135 -30.99 1.68 -21.76
N LYS A 136 -30.30 1.37 -22.86
CA LYS A 136 -30.84 0.47 -23.89
C LYS A 136 -31.13 -0.93 -23.34
N LYS A 137 -30.21 -1.52 -22.56
CA LYS A 137 -30.40 -2.85 -21.96
C LYS A 137 -31.55 -2.89 -20.96
N LEU A 138 -31.68 -1.87 -20.11
CA LEU A 138 -32.77 -1.74 -19.14
C LEU A 138 -34.13 -1.58 -19.82
N LEU A 139 -34.19 -0.80 -20.91
CA LEU A 139 -35.42 -0.62 -21.68
C LEU A 139 -35.79 -1.85 -22.52
N GLN A 140 -34.80 -2.65 -22.92
CA GLN A 140 -35.00 -3.90 -23.67
C GLN A 140 -35.36 -5.09 -22.79
N SER A 141 -34.93 -5.11 -21.52
CA SER A 141 -35.27 -6.19 -20.60
C SER A 141 -36.76 -6.13 -20.24
N ARG A 142 -37.56 -6.99 -20.87
CA ARG A 142 -38.92 -7.29 -20.40
C ARG A 142 -38.84 -8.24 -19.21
N ILE A 143 -38.63 -7.66 -18.04
CA ILE A 143 -38.81 -8.36 -16.77
C ILE A 143 -40.13 -7.82 -16.21
N GLY A 144 -41.16 -8.65 -16.29
CA GLY A 144 -42.53 -8.36 -15.87
C GLY A 144 -43.21 -9.62 -15.41
#